data_AF-A0A2T4DCV8-F1
#
_entry.id   AF-A0A2T4DCV8-F1
#
_cell.length_a   1.000
_cell.length_b   1.000
_cell.length_c   1.000
_cell.angle_alpha   90.00
_cell.angle_beta   90.00
_cell.angle_gamma   90.00
#
_symmetry.space_group_name_H-M   'P 1'
#
loop_
_entity.id
_entity.type
_entity.pdbx_description
1 polymer ?
#
loop_
_entity_poly.entity_id
_entity_poly.type
_entity_poly.pdbx_seq_one_letter_code
_entity_poly.pdbx_strand_id
1 'polypeptide(L)'
;MIKSRAAVAFAPNKPLEIVEVDVEAPKKGEVLVRIVATGVCHTDAYTLSGADSEGIFPAILGHEGGGIVEAVGEGVTSVEVGDHVIPLYTAECGQCKFCTSGKTNLCGSVRETQGKGVMPDGTSRFSYKGEPVYHYMGCST
;
A
#
# COMPACT_ATOMS: atom_id res chain seq x y z
N MET A 1 0.19 0.99 18.01
CA MET A 1 0.46 1.92 16.90
C MET A 1 1.95 2.15 16.85
N ILE A 2 2.52 2.11 15.64
CA ILE A 2 3.94 2.33 15.38
C ILE A 2 4.08 3.73 14.80
N LYS A 3 5.06 4.50 15.28
CA LYS A 3 5.44 5.76 14.63
C LYS A 3 6.42 5.46 13.52
N SER A 4 6.18 5.99 12.33
CA SER A 4 7.08 5.84 11.19
C SER A 4 7.25 7.15 10.44
N ARG A 5 8.46 7.39 9.92
CA ARG A 5 8.73 8.49 9.02
C ARG A 5 8.22 8.13 7.62
N ALA A 6 7.38 8.98 7.04
CA ALA A 6 6.82 8.79 5.70
C ALA A 6 6.91 10.08 4.87
N ALA A 7 6.96 9.95 3.55
CA ALA A 7 6.77 11.04 2.61
C ALA A 7 5.30 11.11 2.22
N VAL A 8 4.58 12.12 2.70
CA VAL A 8 3.13 12.25 2.49
C VAL A 8 2.86 13.28 1.39
N ALA A 9 2.05 12.91 0.42
CA ALA A 9 1.46 13.82 -0.54
C ALA A 9 0.16 14.39 0.06
N PHE A 10 0.21 15.60 0.60
CA PHE A 10 -0.97 16.23 1.21
C PHE A 10 -1.98 16.77 0.19
N ALA A 11 -1.52 17.12 -1.02
CA ALA A 11 -2.34 17.68 -2.09
C ALA A 11 -1.67 17.43 -3.45
N PRO A 12 -2.43 17.43 -4.56
CA PRO A 12 -1.86 17.32 -5.89
C PRO A 12 -0.95 18.51 -6.21
N ASN A 13 0.10 18.24 -6.97
CA ASN A 13 1.10 19.18 -7.47
C ASN A 13 1.78 20.00 -6.35
N LYS A 14 1.93 19.39 -5.15
CA LYS A 14 2.71 19.92 -4.04
C LYS A 14 3.91 19.02 -3.76
N PRO A 15 5.03 19.56 -3.23
CA PRO A 15 6.13 18.74 -2.75
C PRO A 15 5.64 17.74 -1.69
N LEU A 16 6.25 16.55 -1.67
CA LEU A 16 6.05 15.60 -0.58
C LEU A 16 6.60 16.19 0.71
N GLU A 17 5.88 15.98 1.81
CA GLU A 17 6.32 16.40 3.14
C GLU A 17 6.78 15.17 3.94
N ILE A 18 7.98 15.24 4.52
CA ILE A 18 8.49 14.20 5.41
C ILE A 18 7.91 14.44 6.80
N VAL A 19 7.02 13.57 7.23
CA VAL A 19 6.34 13.64 8.53
C VAL A 19 6.41 12.30 9.26
N GLU A 20 6.12 12.32 10.55
CA GLU A 20 5.88 11.10 11.32
C GLU A 20 4.39 10.77 11.31
N VAL A 21 4.04 9.55 10.89
CA VAL A 21 2.67 9.02 10.84
C VAL A 21 2.48 7.91 11.86
N ASP A 22 1.24 7.70 12.27
CA ASP A 22 0.82 6.52 13.01
C ASP A 22 0.48 5.41 12.04
N VAL A 23 1.09 4.24 12.24
CA VAL A 23 0.83 3.00 11.51
C VAL A 23 0.14 2.01 12.44
N GLU A 24 -1.03 1.55 12.04
CA GLU A 24 -1.78 0.52 12.75
C GLU A 24 -1.12 -0.86 12.61
N ALA A 25 -1.35 -1.74 13.59
CA ALA A 25 -0.94 -3.14 13.47
C ALA A 25 -1.74 -3.84 12.36
N PRO A 26 -1.18 -4.87 11.70
CA PRO A 26 -1.89 -5.58 10.64
C PRO A 26 -3.10 -6.32 11.21
N LYS A 27 -4.23 -6.25 10.51
CA LYS A 27 -5.43 -7.03 10.81
C LYS A 27 -5.36 -8.41 10.15
N LYS A 28 -6.42 -9.21 10.29
CA LYS A 28 -6.55 -10.53 9.67
C LYS A 28 -6.22 -10.49 8.17
N GLY A 29 -5.29 -11.33 7.74
CA GLY A 29 -4.84 -11.44 6.35
C GLY A 29 -3.88 -10.33 5.89
N GLU A 30 -3.43 -9.45 6.77
CA GLU A 30 -2.53 -8.34 6.44
C GLU A 30 -1.10 -8.58 6.93
N VAL A 31 -0.15 -7.91 6.28
CA VAL A 31 1.27 -7.97 6.62
C VAL A 31 1.78 -6.55 6.81
N LEU A 32 2.47 -6.31 7.92
CA LEU A 32 3.21 -5.07 8.13
C LEU A 32 4.64 -5.28 7.67
N VAL A 33 5.11 -4.43 6.77
CA VAL A 33 6.44 -4.51 6.17
C VAL A 33 7.24 -3.28 6.56
N ARG A 34 8.44 -3.48 7.09
CA ARG A 34 9.43 -2.42 7.26
C ARG A 34 10.18 -2.25 5.94
N ILE A 35 9.89 -1.16 5.24
CA ILE A 35 10.50 -0.85 3.95
C ILE A 35 11.99 -0.59 4.12
N VAL A 36 12.79 -1.18 3.23
CA VAL A 36 14.26 -1.03 3.20
C VAL A 36 14.67 -0.13 2.04
N ALA A 37 14.04 -0.30 0.88
CA ALA A 37 14.29 0.51 -0.31
C ALA A 37 13.01 0.63 -1.15
N THR A 38 12.88 1.75 -1.87
CA THR A 38 11.77 2.02 -2.79
C THR A 38 12.29 2.82 -3.98
N GLY A 39 11.83 2.48 -5.18
CA GLY A 39 12.07 3.24 -6.40
C GLY A 39 11.10 4.41 -6.54
N VAL A 40 11.48 5.41 -7.35
CA VAL A 40 10.57 6.49 -7.74
C VAL A 40 10.10 6.20 -9.16
N CYS A 41 8.83 5.82 -9.30
CA CYS A 41 8.25 5.53 -10.60
C CYS A 41 7.67 6.80 -11.24
N HIS A 42 7.55 6.77 -12.58
CA HIS A 42 6.76 7.78 -13.29
C HIS A 42 5.29 7.78 -12.83
N THR A 43 4.72 6.62 -12.49
CA THR A 43 3.32 6.52 -12.04
C THR A 43 3.09 7.29 -10.74
N ASP A 44 4.03 7.24 -9.79
CA ASP A 44 3.95 8.02 -8.55
C ASP A 44 3.95 9.53 -8.85
N ALA A 45 4.84 9.97 -9.75
CA ALA A 45 4.92 11.37 -10.19
C ALA A 45 3.67 11.82 -10.96
N TYR A 46 3.12 10.95 -11.80
CA TYR A 46 1.88 11.20 -12.54
C TYR A 46 0.69 11.35 -11.58
N THR A 47 0.55 10.47 -10.60
CA THR A 47 -0.46 10.62 -9.54
C THR A 47 -0.23 11.91 -8.76
N LEU A 48 1.00 12.19 -8.30
CA LEU A 48 1.33 13.41 -7.56
C LEU A 48 0.99 14.68 -8.35
N SER A 49 1.09 14.67 -9.67
CA SER A 49 0.74 15.82 -10.52
C SER A 49 -0.74 16.20 -10.45
N GLY A 50 -1.61 15.30 -10.01
CA GLY A 50 -3.07 15.45 -10.01
C GLY A 50 -3.73 15.16 -11.35
N ALA A 51 -2.99 14.70 -12.36
CA ALA A 51 -3.52 14.30 -13.66
C ALA A 51 -4.14 12.88 -13.65
N ASP A 52 -3.82 12.08 -12.64
CA ASP A 52 -4.38 10.76 -12.44
C ASP A 52 -5.80 10.84 -11.87
N SER A 53 -6.79 10.28 -12.58
CA SER A 53 -8.18 10.25 -12.13
C SER A 53 -8.40 9.32 -10.93
N GLU A 54 -7.47 8.41 -10.66
CA GLU A 54 -7.47 7.56 -9.45
C GLU A 54 -6.66 8.19 -8.30
N GLY A 55 -6.09 9.39 -8.48
CA GLY A 55 -5.31 10.08 -7.46
C GLY A 55 -6.15 10.55 -6.27
N ILE A 56 -5.75 10.14 -5.07
CA ILE A 56 -6.41 10.48 -3.80
C ILE A 56 -5.38 11.11 -2.86
N PHE A 57 -5.78 12.13 -2.12
CA PHE A 57 -4.93 12.87 -1.18
C PHE A 57 -5.69 13.12 0.14
N PRO A 58 -5.03 13.12 1.31
CA PRO A 58 -3.59 12.88 1.50
C PRO A 58 -3.22 11.39 1.36
N ALA A 59 -2.10 11.07 0.73
CA ALA A 59 -1.65 9.68 0.54
C ALA A 59 -0.15 9.48 0.73
N ILE A 60 0.24 8.26 1.09
CA ILE A 60 1.64 7.80 1.01
C ILE A 60 1.79 7.06 -0.32
N LEU A 61 2.50 7.66 -1.27
CA LEU A 61 2.77 7.09 -2.60
C LEU A 61 3.85 5.98 -2.51
N GLY A 62 4.24 5.41 -3.66
CA GLY A 62 5.25 4.37 -3.74
C GLY A 62 4.63 2.97 -3.88
N HIS A 63 5.10 2.24 -4.89
CA HIS A 63 4.66 0.88 -5.20
C HIS A 63 5.77 -0.04 -5.71
N GLU A 64 7.02 0.45 -5.76
CA GLU A 64 8.20 -0.26 -6.26
C GLU A 64 9.23 -0.45 -5.13
N GLY A 65 8.80 -1.11 -4.05
CA GLY A 65 9.61 -1.27 -2.84
C GLY A 65 9.96 -2.72 -2.49
N GLY A 66 10.97 -2.84 -1.62
CA GLY A 66 11.36 -4.09 -0.97
C GLY A 66 11.58 -3.84 0.52
N GLY A 67 11.17 -4.80 1.34
CA GLY A 67 11.23 -4.67 2.79
C GLY A 67 11.31 -6.00 3.51
N ILE A 68 11.23 -5.92 4.82
CA ILE A 68 11.28 -7.06 5.72
C ILE A 68 9.95 -7.14 6.47
N VAL A 69 9.35 -8.32 6.55
CA VAL A 69 8.12 -8.53 7.32
C VAL A 69 8.40 -8.23 8.80
N GLU A 70 7.69 -7.25 9.34
CA GLU A 70 7.81 -6.78 10.72
C GLU A 70 6.73 -7.43 11.61
N ALA A 71 5.53 -7.64 11.08
CA ALA A 71 4.44 -8.36 11.74
C ALA A 71 3.46 -8.96 10.73
N VAL A 72 2.78 -10.04 11.14
CA VAL A 72 1.72 -10.69 10.37
C VAL A 72 0.42 -10.69 11.17
N GLY A 73 -0.70 -10.45 10.48
CA GLY A 73 -2.02 -10.57 11.07
C GLY A 73 -2.54 -12.00 11.11
N GLU A 74 -3.67 -12.20 11.79
CA GLU A 74 -4.32 -13.52 11.90
C GLU A 74 -4.54 -14.14 10.51
N GLY A 75 -4.24 -15.44 10.36
CA GLY A 75 -4.54 -16.20 9.14
C GLY A 75 -3.55 -16.02 7.99
N VAL A 76 -2.52 -15.18 8.13
CA VAL A 76 -1.40 -15.15 7.19
C VAL A 76 -0.57 -16.42 7.37
N THR A 77 -0.32 -17.13 6.27
CA THR A 77 0.46 -18.39 6.26
C THR A 77 1.55 -18.43 5.18
N SER A 78 1.59 -17.44 4.30
CA SER A 78 2.48 -17.41 3.13
C SER A 78 3.84 -16.76 3.38
N VAL A 79 3.98 -16.01 4.47
CA VAL A 79 5.19 -15.31 4.91
C VAL A 79 5.24 -15.29 6.44
N GLU A 80 6.44 -15.10 7.00
CA GLU A 80 6.66 -14.94 8.43
C GLU A 80 7.55 -13.73 8.76
N VAL A 81 7.62 -13.35 10.04
CA VAL A 81 8.44 -12.21 10.49
C VAL A 81 9.91 -12.47 10.15
N GLY A 82 10.55 -11.48 9.52
CA GLY A 82 11.93 -11.56 9.06
C GLY A 82 12.09 -11.88 7.56
N ASP A 83 11.02 -12.33 6.88
CA ASP A 83 11.07 -12.58 5.44
C ASP A 83 11.32 -11.29 4.66
N HIS A 84 12.12 -11.41 3.60
CA HIS A 84 12.28 -10.35 2.61
C HIS A 84 11.14 -10.43 1.59
N VAL A 85 10.41 -9.33 1.41
CA VAL A 85 9.20 -9.28 0.58
C VAL A 85 9.20 -8.08 -0.35
N ILE A 86 8.50 -8.24 -1.47
CA ILE A 86 8.17 -7.18 -2.43
C ILE A 86 6.65 -7.03 -2.39
N PRO A 87 6.11 -5.85 -2.04
CA PRO A 87 4.68 -5.57 -2.14
C PRO A 87 4.21 -5.67 -3.60
N LEU A 88 3.06 -6.31 -3.79
CA LEU A 88 2.48 -6.48 -5.12
C LEU A 88 1.35 -5.48 -5.32
N TYR A 89 1.56 -4.47 -6.17
CA TYR A 89 0.49 -3.55 -6.55
C TYR A 89 -0.61 -4.27 -7.34
N THR A 90 -0.33 -5.41 -7.95
CA THR A 90 -1.37 -6.31 -8.51
C THR A 90 -1.41 -7.57 -7.66
N ALA A 91 -2.53 -7.83 -7.00
CA ALA A 91 -2.68 -9.01 -6.15
C ALA A 91 -2.64 -10.34 -6.95
N GLU A 92 -2.46 -11.45 -6.25
CA GLU A 92 -2.62 -12.80 -6.79
C GLU A 92 -3.30 -13.71 -5.75
N CYS A 93 -4.62 -13.84 -5.82
CA CYS A 93 -5.36 -14.60 -4.80
C CYS A 93 -5.39 -16.12 -5.00
N GLY A 94 -4.87 -16.62 -6.13
CA GLY A 94 -4.80 -18.05 -6.46
C GLY A 94 -6.14 -18.76 -6.74
N GLN A 95 -7.28 -18.13 -6.45
CA GLN A 95 -8.60 -18.79 -6.46
C GLN A 95 -9.63 -18.16 -7.42
N CYS A 96 -9.45 -16.90 -7.83
CA CYS A 96 -10.41 -16.26 -8.73
C CYS A 96 -10.22 -16.74 -10.18
N LYS A 97 -11.26 -16.57 -11.01
CA LYS A 97 -11.27 -16.97 -12.43
C LYS A 97 -10.08 -16.41 -13.23
N PHE A 98 -9.52 -15.27 -12.84
CA PHE A 98 -8.37 -14.66 -13.52
C PHE A 98 -7.07 -15.37 -13.14
N CYS A 99 -6.80 -15.56 -11.84
CA CYS A 99 -5.62 -16.27 -11.35
C CYS A 99 -5.54 -17.72 -11.86
N THR A 100 -6.68 -18.42 -11.96
CA THR A 100 -6.70 -19.82 -12.42
C THR A 100 -6.76 -19.98 -13.95
N SER A 101 -6.86 -18.89 -14.71
CA SER A 101 -7.09 -18.95 -16.16
C SER A 101 -5.87 -19.35 -17.00
N GLY A 102 -4.66 -19.12 -16.50
CA GLY A 102 -3.41 -19.21 -17.27
C GLY A 102 -3.29 -18.18 -18.40
N LYS A 103 -4.17 -17.17 -18.47
CA LYS A 103 -4.24 -16.18 -19.56
C LYS A 103 -3.95 -14.74 -19.13
N THR A 104 -4.04 -14.44 -17.84
CA THR A 104 -3.89 -13.08 -17.30
C THR A 104 -3.40 -13.13 -15.86
N ASN A 105 -2.74 -12.06 -15.42
CA ASN A 105 -2.34 -11.82 -14.02
C ASN A 105 -3.24 -10.78 -13.31
N LEU A 106 -4.30 -10.29 -13.96
CA LEU A 106 -5.16 -9.22 -13.42
C LEU A 106 -6.15 -9.76 -12.39
N CYS A 107 -5.66 -10.05 -11.18
CA CYS A 107 -6.51 -10.50 -10.10
C CYS A 107 -7.56 -9.44 -9.72
N GLY A 108 -8.82 -9.87 -9.56
CA GLY A 108 -9.92 -8.98 -9.16
C GLY A 108 -10.05 -8.76 -7.66
N SER A 109 -9.29 -9.47 -6.82
CA SER A 109 -9.54 -9.58 -5.38
C SER A 109 -9.46 -8.26 -4.60
N VAL A 110 -8.64 -7.32 -5.06
CA VAL A 110 -8.43 -6.01 -4.40
C VAL A 110 -8.91 -4.84 -5.25
N ARG A 111 -9.50 -5.09 -6.43
CA ARG A 111 -9.79 -4.02 -7.39
C ARG A 111 -10.84 -3.03 -6.89
N GLU A 112 -11.76 -3.48 -6.04
CA GLU A 112 -12.83 -2.63 -5.48
C GLU A 112 -12.34 -1.57 -4.48
N THR A 113 -11.17 -1.79 -3.86
CA THR A 113 -10.60 -0.93 -2.81
C THR A 113 -9.31 -0.25 -3.23
N GLN A 114 -8.55 -0.85 -4.14
CA GLN A 114 -7.24 -0.34 -4.56
C GLN A 114 -7.28 1.14 -5.00
N GLY A 115 -8.19 1.50 -5.90
CA GLY A 115 -8.34 2.88 -6.38
C GLY A 115 -9.03 3.82 -5.39
N LYS A 116 -9.45 3.32 -4.23
CA LYS A 116 -10.04 4.11 -3.13
C LYS A 116 -9.02 4.42 -2.02
N GLY A 117 -7.79 3.93 -2.15
CA GLY A 117 -6.72 4.16 -1.20
C GLY A 117 -6.94 3.53 0.19
N VAL A 118 -7.64 2.39 0.24
CA VAL A 118 -7.96 1.67 1.48
C VAL A 118 -7.66 0.18 1.36
N MET A 119 -7.45 -0.46 2.52
CA MET A 119 -7.33 -1.92 2.62
C MET A 119 -8.65 -2.61 2.25
N PRO A 120 -8.68 -3.94 2.04
CA PRO A 120 -9.91 -4.66 1.69
C PRO A 120 -11.08 -4.50 2.67
N ASP A 121 -10.80 -4.12 3.93
CA ASP A 121 -11.82 -3.82 4.94
C ASP A 121 -12.39 -2.39 4.85
N GLY A 122 -11.98 -1.60 3.85
CA GLY A 122 -12.44 -0.24 3.61
C GLY A 122 -11.79 0.83 4.49
N THR A 123 -10.75 0.49 5.26
CA THR A 123 -10.08 1.42 6.19
C THR A 123 -8.62 1.66 5.81
N SER A 124 -8.04 2.77 6.29
CA SER A 124 -6.59 3.00 6.20
C SER A 124 -5.85 2.38 7.40
N ARG A 125 -4.54 2.20 7.25
CA ARG A 125 -3.61 1.84 8.35
C ARG A 125 -2.75 3.03 8.75
N PHE A 126 -2.89 4.16 8.07
CA PHE A 126 -2.09 5.35 8.30
C PHE A 126 -2.96 6.49 8.80
N SER A 127 -2.46 7.21 9.79
CA SER A 127 -3.02 8.50 10.18
C SER A 127 -1.94 9.53 10.50
N TYR A 128 -2.28 10.80 10.30
CA TYR A 128 -1.45 11.94 10.64
C TYR A 128 -2.31 12.94 11.42
N LYS A 129 -1.88 13.25 12.65
CA LYS A 129 -2.62 14.13 13.57
C LYS A 129 -4.07 13.67 13.83
N GLY A 130 -4.29 12.36 13.85
CA GLY A 130 -5.61 11.76 14.07
C GLY A 130 -6.48 11.65 12.83
N GLU A 131 -6.06 12.20 11.69
CA GLU A 131 -6.79 12.12 10.42
C GLU A 131 -6.21 11.02 9.53
N PRO A 132 -7.04 10.27 8.77
CA PRO A 132 -6.56 9.23 7.88
C PRO A 132 -5.64 9.76 6.77
N VAL A 133 -4.63 8.97 6.44
CA VAL A 133 -3.81 9.12 5.21
C VAL A 133 -4.04 7.89 4.35
N TYR A 134 -4.34 8.06 3.07
CA TYR A 134 -4.72 6.97 2.18
C TYR A 134 -3.51 6.14 1.74
N HIS A 135 -3.77 4.86 1.49
CA HIS A 135 -2.82 3.95 0.84
C HIS A 135 -2.70 4.26 -0.64
N TYR A 136 -1.55 3.93 -1.23
CA TYR A 136 -1.35 3.94 -2.67
C TYR A 136 -1.12 2.52 -3.19
N MET A 137 -2.03 2.07 -4.08
CA MET A 137 -2.02 0.76 -4.72
C MET A 137 -1.91 -0.47 -3.80
N GLY A 138 -2.15 -0.31 -2.50
CA GLY A 138 -1.97 -1.36 -1.49
C GLY A 138 -0.50 -1.62 -1.10
N CYS A 139 0.41 -0.70 -1.44
CA CYS A 139 1.85 -0.85 -1.20
C CYS A 139 2.39 0.24 -0.26
N SER A 140 2.29 1.51 -0.65
CA SER A 140 2.74 2.69 0.13
C SER A 140 4.18 2.56 0.66
N THR A 141 5.13 2.31 -0.25
CA THR A 141 6.54 1.94 0.04
C THR A 141 7.50 3.11 0.12
#